data_AF-A0A2N9JH18-F1
#
_entry.id   AF-A0A2N9JH18-F1
#
_cell.length_a   1.000
_cell.length_b   1.000
_cell.length_c   1.000
_cell.angle_alpha   90.00
_cell.angle_beta   90.00
_cell.angle_gamma   90.00
#
_symmetry.space_group_name_H-M   'P 1'
#
loop_
_entity.id
_entity.type
_entity.pdbx_description
1 polymer ?
#
loop_
_entity_poly.entity_id
_entity_poly.type
_entity_poly.pdbx_seq_one_letter_code
_entity_poly.pdbx_strand_id
1 'polypeptide(L)'
;MADRTHLQDFDGSELLKLWRHIDRSWVALEVCDAEYGRDTSILSARRFDEGKVAGLRPYLHAAGLLAASWDHHWLLTQTLTTSGVTPHATWSLIRPAFEAAFHALWVLDPDDSFNRRRRGLQLELADAREQKLWAEAAVATGFSNAEESQRTLDALNSTYQALDREARHFNAAAKDMNRLANLVTELPRLRSLASMHAGIRAWLVATWRQMSGLQHSHSYAMLAASQRSEVVEIPGGYQVLLSPNEDALQWHVKAAVTLHLRAVERYKELSLRTLGQ
;
A
#
# COMPACT_ATOMS: atom_id res chain seq x y z
N MET A 1 -34.65 6.43 -12.25
CA MET A 1 -34.23 6.02 -10.89
C MET A 1 -33.98 4.54 -10.95
N ALA A 2 -32.72 4.09 -10.87
CA ALA A 2 -32.42 2.66 -10.86
C ALA A 2 -32.92 2.07 -9.54
N ASP A 3 -33.71 1.01 -9.63
CA ASP A 3 -34.25 0.28 -8.49
C ASP A 3 -33.07 -0.28 -7.66
N ARG A 4 -32.98 0.11 -6.39
CA ARG A 4 -31.89 -0.24 -5.46
C ARG A 4 -32.25 -1.45 -4.59
N THR A 5 -33.18 -2.28 -5.04
CA THR A 5 -33.76 -3.45 -4.35
C THR A 5 -32.80 -4.61 -4.07
N HIS A 6 -31.52 -4.50 -4.46
CA HIS A 6 -30.50 -5.55 -4.26
C HIS A 6 -29.35 -5.15 -3.31
N LEU A 7 -29.46 -4.04 -2.58
CA LEU A 7 -28.49 -3.73 -1.53
C LEU A 7 -28.75 -4.63 -0.32
N GLN A 8 -27.88 -5.62 -0.13
CA GLN A 8 -27.87 -6.51 1.03
C GLN A 8 -27.53 -5.69 2.29
N ASP A 9 -28.27 -5.91 3.39
CA ASP A 9 -27.98 -5.32 4.69
C ASP A 9 -26.65 -5.88 5.20
N PHE A 10 -25.60 -5.06 5.14
CA PHE A 10 -24.25 -5.45 5.52
C PHE A 10 -24.02 -5.32 7.03
N ASP A 11 -23.75 -6.42 7.72
CA ASP A 11 -23.30 -6.39 9.12
C ASP A 11 -21.79 -6.09 9.22
N GLY A 12 -21.48 -4.79 9.29
CA GLY A 12 -20.12 -4.27 9.44
C GLY A 12 -19.59 -4.24 10.88
N SER A 13 -20.28 -4.81 11.87
CA SER A 13 -19.97 -4.63 13.29
C SER A 13 -18.54 -5.07 13.68
N GLU A 14 -18.04 -6.15 13.10
CA GLU A 14 -16.66 -6.61 13.29
C GLU A 14 -15.63 -5.72 12.58
N LEU A 15 -15.98 -5.15 11.42
CA LEU A 15 -15.10 -4.21 10.72
C LEU A 15 -14.94 -2.89 11.48
N LEU A 16 -16.01 -2.41 12.14
CA LEU A 16 -15.94 -1.23 12.99
C LEU A 16 -14.90 -1.37 14.10
N LYS A 17 -14.76 -2.58 14.68
CA LYS A 17 -13.71 -2.84 15.69
C LYS A 17 -12.32 -2.72 15.08
N LEU A 18 -12.10 -3.26 13.88
CA LEU A 18 -10.81 -3.18 13.19
C LEU A 18 -10.44 -1.75 12.80
N TRP A 19 -11.39 -0.96 12.30
CA TRP A 19 -11.13 0.44 11.95
C TRP A 19 -10.77 1.30 13.17
N ARG A 20 -11.41 1.07 14.32
CA ARG A 20 -10.97 1.70 15.59
C ARG A 20 -9.54 1.34 15.98
N HIS A 21 -9.01 0.19 15.55
CA HIS A 21 -7.60 -0.14 15.77
C HIS A 21 -6.71 0.64 14.80
N ILE A 22 -7.11 0.77 13.54
CA ILE A 22 -6.42 1.60 12.55
C ILE A 22 -6.35 3.06 13.03
N ASP A 23 -7.48 3.67 13.43
CA ASP A 23 -7.51 5.06 13.90
C ASP A 23 -6.59 5.29 15.10
N ARG A 24 -6.63 4.38 16.09
CA ARG A 24 -5.74 4.45 17.25
C ARG A 24 -4.27 4.28 16.84
N SER A 25 -3.99 3.41 15.87
CA SER A 25 -2.63 3.20 15.38
C SER A 25 -2.11 4.40 14.60
N TRP A 26 -2.97 5.09 13.85
CA TRP A 26 -2.67 6.32 13.13
C TRP A 26 -2.33 7.45 14.10
N VAL A 27 -3.21 7.72 15.08
CA VAL A 27 -2.94 8.71 16.14
C VAL A 27 -1.63 8.40 16.87
N ALA A 28 -1.36 7.12 17.16
CA ALA A 28 -0.11 6.72 17.79
C ALA A 28 1.13 6.92 16.90
N LEU A 29 0.97 6.88 15.57
CA LEU A 29 2.03 7.19 14.61
C LEU A 29 2.30 8.71 14.55
N GLU A 30 1.25 9.54 14.54
CA GLU A 30 1.39 11.00 14.59
C GLU A 30 2.12 11.46 15.87
N VAL A 31 1.76 10.87 17.02
CA VAL A 31 2.46 11.10 18.29
C VAL A 31 3.92 10.66 18.20
N CYS A 32 4.19 9.49 17.62
CA CYS A 32 5.55 8.98 17.44
C CYS A 32 6.41 9.92 16.59
N ASP A 33 5.87 10.46 15.49
CA ASP A 33 6.58 11.43 14.65
C ASP A 33 6.83 12.75 15.38
N ALA A 34 5.84 13.24 16.12
CA ALA A 34 5.99 14.44 16.94
C ALA A 34 7.07 14.28 18.03
N GLU A 35 7.13 13.12 18.69
CA GLU A 35 8.16 12.81 19.69
C GLU A 35 9.55 12.70 19.05
N TYR A 36 9.68 11.97 17.95
CA TYR A 36 10.92 11.83 17.20
C TYR A 36 11.52 13.19 16.77
N GLY A 37 10.65 14.10 16.32
CA GLY A 37 11.04 15.44 15.91
C GLY A 37 11.46 16.37 17.06
N ARG A 38 10.90 16.18 18.26
CA ARG A 38 11.19 17.01 19.44
C ARG A 38 12.48 16.61 20.14
N ASP A 39 12.74 15.31 20.28
CA ASP A 39 13.87 14.82 21.06
C ASP A 39 15.05 14.40 20.17
N THR A 40 15.99 15.33 19.99
CA THR A 40 17.23 15.09 19.24
C THR A 40 18.17 14.09 19.89
N SER A 41 17.96 13.73 21.17
CA SER A 41 18.80 12.80 21.91
C SER A 41 18.44 11.32 21.69
N ILE A 42 17.30 11.04 21.06
CA ILE A 42 16.88 9.66 20.73
C ILE A 42 17.88 9.03 19.74
N LEU A 43 18.59 8.01 20.21
CA LEU A 43 19.46 7.15 19.40
C LEU A 43 18.66 5.97 18.82
N SER A 44 17.81 6.25 17.84
CA SER A 44 17.01 5.23 17.16
C SER A 44 17.59 4.78 15.82
N ALA A 45 17.09 3.64 15.32
CA ALA A 45 17.44 3.13 14.01
C ALA A 45 17.16 4.16 12.89
N ARG A 46 16.04 4.90 13.00
CA ARG A 46 15.70 6.01 12.10
C ARG A 46 16.76 7.09 12.12
N ARG A 47 17.14 7.61 13.29
CA ARG A 47 18.18 8.66 13.40
C ARG A 47 19.52 8.20 12.77
N PHE A 48 19.88 6.93 12.96
CA PHE A 48 21.09 6.36 12.36
C PHE A 48 21.00 6.21 10.84
N ASP A 49 19.82 5.89 10.31
CA ASP A 49 19.58 5.81 8.88
C ASP A 49 19.62 7.19 8.24
N GLU A 50 18.92 8.18 8.82
CA GLU A 50 18.80 9.55 8.32
C GLU A 50 20.15 10.26 8.18
N GLY A 51 21.14 9.90 9.01
CA GLY A 51 22.51 10.41 8.91
C GLY A 51 23.32 9.86 7.71
N LYS A 52 22.73 9.02 6.85
CA LYS A 52 23.41 8.36 5.72
C LYS A 52 22.76 8.67 4.38
N VAL A 53 23.49 8.35 3.30
CA VAL A 53 23.00 8.43 1.91
C VAL A 53 21.65 7.70 1.77
N ALA A 54 20.66 8.32 1.15
CA ALA A 54 19.29 7.81 1.04
C ALA A 54 18.59 7.50 2.38
N GLY A 55 19.08 8.07 3.49
CA GLY A 55 18.65 7.80 4.86
C GLY A 55 17.21 8.15 5.18
N LEU A 56 16.75 9.30 4.67
CA LEU A 56 15.42 9.86 4.94
C LEU A 56 14.30 9.12 4.18
N ARG A 57 14.63 8.58 3.00
CA ARG A 57 13.66 8.04 2.03
C ARG A 57 12.75 6.93 2.60
N PRO A 58 13.27 5.92 3.34
CA PRO A 58 12.43 4.87 3.90
C PRO A 58 11.28 5.41 4.74
N TYR A 59 11.56 6.42 5.57
CA TYR A 59 10.61 6.95 6.54
C TYR A 59 9.64 7.95 5.91
N LEU A 60 10.12 8.78 4.96
CA LEU A 60 9.25 9.66 4.17
C LEU A 60 8.24 8.85 3.36
N HIS A 61 8.70 7.84 2.61
CA HIS A 61 7.78 6.98 1.84
C HIS A 61 6.86 6.18 2.75
N ALA A 62 7.37 5.58 3.83
CA ALA A 62 6.53 4.81 4.72
C ALA A 62 5.44 5.66 5.36
N ALA A 63 5.74 6.90 5.77
CA ALA A 63 4.74 7.82 6.31
C ALA A 63 3.65 8.15 5.27
N GLY A 64 4.05 8.50 4.04
CA GLY A 64 3.09 8.79 2.96
C GLY A 64 2.24 7.58 2.57
N LEU A 65 2.82 6.38 2.51
CA LEU A 65 2.12 5.14 2.22
C LEU A 65 1.18 4.73 3.35
N LEU A 66 1.56 4.94 4.61
CA LEU A 66 0.68 4.71 5.77
C LEU A 66 -0.48 5.70 5.79
N ALA A 67 -0.26 6.96 5.42
CA ALA A 67 -1.30 7.97 5.27
C ALA A 67 -2.31 7.55 4.19
N ALA A 68 -1.82 7.16 3.00
CA ALA A 68 -2.67 6.67 1.93
C ALA A 68 -3.45 5.40 2.33
N SER A 69 -2.80 4.47 3.04
CA SER A 69 -3.46 3.28 3.56
C SER A 69 -4.57 3.60 4.56
N TRP A 70 -4.31 4.53 5.48
CA TRP A 70 -5.29 5.02 6.45
C TRP A 70 -6.47 5.71 5.76
N ASP A 71 -6.21 6.62 4.81
CA ASP A 71 -7.25 7.37 4.10
C ASP A 71 -8.19 6.44 3.31
N HIS A 72 -7.63 5.42 2.64
CA HIS A 72 -8.44 4.39 1.98
C HIS A 72 -9.30 3.59 2.96
N HIS A 73 -8.79 3.25 4.14
CA HIS A 73 -9.57 2.59 5.19
C HIS A 73 -10.68 3.49 5.76
N TRP A 74 -10.37 4.77 5.95
CA TRP A 74 -11.35 5.76 6.38
C TRP A 74 -12.48 5.91 5.34
N LEU A 75 -12.13 6.09 4.07
CA LEU A 75 -13.11 6.23 2.98
C LEU A 75 -13.94 4.95 2.78
N LEU A 76 -13.33 3.77 2.95
CA LEU A 76 -14.05 2.50 2.94
C LEU A 76 -15.12 2.45 4.05
N THR A 77 -14.76 2.89 5.25
CA THR A 77 -15.69 3.00 6.39
C THR A 77 -16.86 3.90 6.04
N GLN A 78 -16.58 5.10 5.52
CA GLN A 78 -17.63 6.05 5.13
C GLN A 78 -18.52 5.49 4.01
N THR A 79 -17.95 4.81 3.03
CA THR A 79 -18.70 4.23 1.91
C THR A 79 -19.68 3.16 2.42
N LEU A 80 -19.20 2.26 3.28
CA LEU A 80 -19.99 1.17 3.82
C LEU A 80 -21.12 1.68 4.74
N THR A 81 -20.88 2.73 5.54
CA THR A 81 -21.89 3.27 6.45
C THR A 81 -22.92 4.19 5.78
N THR A 82 -22.57 4.82 4.66
CA THR A 82 -23.47 5.78 3.98
C THR A 82 -24.21 5.20 2.79
N SER A 83 -23.54 4.36 2.01
CA SER A 83 -23.99 3.93 0.67
C SER A 83 -24.16 2.41 0.54
N GLY A 84 -23.77 1.65 1.56
CA GLY A 84 -23.77 0.18 1.53
C GLY A 84 -22.61 -0.41 0.75
N VAL A 85 -22.63 -1.73 0.55
CA VAL A 85 -21.58 -2.46 -0.17
C VAL A 85 -21.87 -2.38 -1.67
N THR A 86 -20.89 -1.94 -2.46
CA THR A 86 -20.97 -2.05 -3.92
C THR A 86 -19.83 -2.94 -4.41
N PRO A 87 -20.07 -3.85 -5.38
CA PRO A 87 -19.06 -4.83 -5.78
C PRO A 87 -17.74 -4.18 -6.16
N HIS A 88 -17.73 -3.14 -6.97
CA HIS A 88 -16.46 -2.59 -7.47
C HIS A 88 -15.84 -1.54 -6.55
N ALA A 89 -16.64 -0.65 -5.95
CA ALA A 89 -16.07 0.46 -5.17
C ALA A 89 -15.37 -0.05 -3.90
N THR A 90 -15.91 -1.08 -3.26
CA THR A 90 -15.34 -1.64 -2.04
C THR A 90 -13.94 -2.24 -2.29
N TRP A 91 -13.74 -2.96 -3.40
CA TRP A 91 -12.42 -3.50 -3.75
C TRP A 91 -11.42 -2.42 -4.18
N SER A 92 -11.89 -1.38 -4.87
CA SER A 92 -11.06 -0.24 -5.28
C SER A 92 -10.55 0.59 -4.10
N LEU A 93 -11.10 0.40 -2.89
CA LEU A 93 -10.59 1.01 -1.66
C LEU A 93 -9.69 0.07 -0.86
N ILE A 94 -10.05 -1.23 -0.75
CA ILE A 94 -9.26 -2.17 0.06
C ILE A 94 -7.92 -2.52 -0.60
N ARG A 95 -7.91 -2.69 -1.92
CA ARG A 95 -6.69 -3.02 -2.66
C ARG A 95 -5.59 -1.98 -2.47
N PRO A 96 -5.80 -0.67 -2.72
CA PRO A 96 -4.74 0.31 -2.52
C PRO A 96 -4.38 0.48 -1.04
N ALA A 97 -5.33 0.29 -0.10
CA ALA A 97 -5.01 0.27 1.33
C ALA A 97 -4.00 -0.84 1.67
N PHE A 98 -4.22 -2.04 1.13
CA PHE A 98 -3.34 -3.19 1.28
C PHE A 98 -1.97 -2.96 0.62
N GLU A 99 -1.96 -2.47 -0.62
CA GLU A 99 -0.74 -2.24 -1.40
C GLU A 99 0.16 -1.18 -0.75
N ALA A 100 -0.44 -0.07 -0.30
CA ALA A 100 0.28 0.98 0.40
C ALA A 100 0.87 0.49 1.74
N ALA A 101 0.06 -0.20 2.55
CA ALA A 101 0.54 -0.81 3.79
C ALA A 101 1.66 -1.83 3.57
N PHE A 102 1.54 -2.66 2.51
CA PHE A 102 2.60 -3.58 2.12
C PHE A 102 3.90 -2.85 1.81
N HIS A 103 3.87 -1.81 0.98
CA HIS A 103 5.09 -1.11 0.59
C HIS A 103 5.72 -0.36 1.76
N ALA A 104 4.91 0.19 2.66
CA ALA A 104 5.38 0.77 3.92
C ALA A 104 6.07 -0.29 4.80
N LEU A 105 5.45 -1.48 4.96
CA LEU A 105 6.09 -2.55 5.71
C LEU A 105 7.37 -3.02 5.01
N TRP A 106 7.34 -3.25 3.70
CA TRP A 106 8.46 -3.76 2.92
C TRP A 106 9.70 -2.85 3.02
N VAL A 107 9.52 -1.53 2.97
CA VAL A 107 10.66 -0.61 3.09
C VAL A 107 11.27 -0.59 4.49
N LEU A 108 10.45 -0.81 5.53
CA LEU A 108 10.87 -0.78 6.95
C LEU A 108 11.27 -2.15 7.52
N ASP A 109 10.86 -3.24 6.89
CA ASP A 109 11.01 -4.61 7.39
C ASP A 109 12.46 -5.01 7.67
N PRO A 110 13.48 -4.66 6.83
CA PRO A 110 14.85 -5.06 7.10
C PRO A 110 15.35 -4.53 8.45
N ASP A 111 16.09 -5.38 9.18
CA ASP A 111 16.72 -4.98 10.44
C ASP A 111 17.97 -4.11 10.23
N ASP A 112 18.61 -4.25 9.07
CA ASP A 112 19.80 -3.51 8.74
C ASP A 112 19.50 -2.19 8.01
N SER A 113 20.28 -1.17 8.39
CA SER A 113 20.26 0.18 7.81
C SER A 113 20.50 0.18 6.29
N PHE A 114 21.29 -0.75 5.78
CA PHE A 114 21.66 -0.77 4.37
C PHE A 114 20.45 -1.13 3.49
N ASN A 115 19.74 -2.21 3.81
CA ASN A 115 18.59 -2.66 3.04
C ASN A 115 17.38 -1.73 3.17
N ARG A 116 17.13 -1.14 4.35
CA ARG A 116 16.05 -0.13 4.48
C ARG A 116 16.30 1.05 3.54
N ARG A 117 17.47 1.67 3.62
CA ARG A 117 17.84 2.80 2.74
C ARG A 117 17.83 2.43 1.26
N ARG A 118 18.33 1.23 0.93
CA ARG A 118 18.29 0.71 -0.44
C ARG A 118 16.85 0.61 -0.95
N ARG A 119 15.92 0.04 -0.17
CA ARG A 119 14.50 -0.06 -0.52
C ARG A 119 13.83 1.31 -0.59
N GLY A 120 14.19 2.24 0.29
CA GLY A 120 13.70 3.63 0.24
C GLY A 120 14.09 4.32 -1.05
N LEU A 121 15.35 4.17 -1.48
CA LEU A 121 15.80 4.67 -2.78
C LEU A 121 15.11 3.98 -3.97
N GLN A 122 14.77 2.68 -3.85
CA GLN A 122 14.01 1.98 -4.89
C GLN A 122 12.60 2.56 -5.08
N LEU A 123 11.92 2.95 -3.99
CA LEU A 123 10.62 3.61 -4.09
C LEU A 123 10.72 4.96 -4.80
N GLU A 124 11.68 5.80 -4.42
CA GLU A 124 11.92 7.08 -5.08
C GLU A 124 12.26 6.92 -6.57
N LEU A 125 13.13 5.97 -6.92
CA LEU A 125 13.51 5.73 -8.31
C LEU A 125 12.35 5.22 -9.16
N ALA A 126 11.44 4.46 -8.56
CA ALA A 126 10.22 4.03 -9.22
C ALA A 126 9.26 5.22 -9.43
N ASP A 127 9.09 6.07 -8.42
CA ASP A 127 8.25 7.27 -8.50
C ASP A 127 8.76 8.27 -9.55
N ALA A 128 10.06 8.59 -9.51
CA ALA A 128 10.70 9.46 -10.51
C ALA A 128 10.55 8.92 -11.94
N ARG A 129 10.48 7.59 -12.10
CA ARG A 129 10.23 6.95 -13.40
C ARG A 129 8.80 7.17 -13.87
N GLU A 130 7.83 6.94 -13.01
CA GLU A 130 6.41 7.17 -13.36
C GLU A 130 6.15 8.65 -13.60
N GLN A 131 6.73 9.56 -12.80
CA GLN A 131 6.65 11.00 -13.01
C GLN A 131 7.22 11.42 -14.37
N LYS A 132 8.36 10.85 -14.77
CA LYS A 132 8.94 11.09 -16.10
C LYS A 132 7.99 10.63 -17.21
N LEU A 133 7.47 9.40 -17.13
CA LEU A 133 6.56 8.86 -18.14
C LEU A 133 5.27 9.68 -18.25
N TRP A 134 4.73 10.12 -17.11
CA TRP A 134 3.58 11.02 -17.07
C TRP A 134 3.87 12.36 -17.74
N ALA A 135 5.01 13.01 -17.39
CA ALA A 135 5.37 14.31 -17.95
C ALA A 135 5.64 14.24 -19.46
N GLU A 136 6.29 13.17 -19.94
CA GLU A 136 6.47 12.91 -21.37
C GLU A 136 5.12 12.79 -22.11
N ALA A 137 4.17 12.03 -21.53
CA ALA A 137 2.83 11.88 -22.10
C ALA A 137 2.03 13.20 -22.06
N ALA A 138 2.13 13.98 -20.98
CA ALA A 138 1.49 15.27 -20.83
C ALA A 138 1.95 16.27 -21.90
N VAL A 139 3.27 16.38 -22.13
CA VAL A 139 3.84 17.21 -23.20
C VAL A 139 3.36 16.74 -24.58
N ALA A 140 3.42 15.43 -24.85
CA ALA A 140 3.06 14.88 -26.16
C ALA A 140 1.58 15.06 -26.51
N THR A 141 0.70 15.09 -25.52
CA THR A 141 -0.76 15.17 -25.71
C THR A 141 -1.34 16.58 -25.51
N GLY A 142 -0.58 17.49 -24.88
CA GLY A 142 -1.13 18.76 -24.39
C GLY A 142 -2.13 18.58 -23.24
N PHE A 143 -2.19 17.38 -22.64
CA PHE A 143 -2.99 17.10 -21.46
C PHE A 143 -2.24 17.62 -20.24
N SER A 144 -2.63 18.80 -19.75
CA SER A 144 -1.97 19.67 -18.76
C SER A 144 -1.13 20.80 -19.36
N ASN A 145 -0.66 21.70 -18.50
CA ASN A 145 0.14 22.85 -18.89
C ASN A 145 1.49 22.39 -19.46
N ALA A 146 1.63 22.40 -20.79
CA ALA A 146 2.83 21.92 -21.48
C ALA A 146 4.12 22.60 -21.01
N GLU A 147 4.07 23.87 -20.61
CA GLU A 147 5.23 24.58 -20.06
C GLU A 147 5.63 24.02 -18.69
N GLU A 148 4.66 23.73 -17.83
CA GLU A 148 4.88 23.13 -16.51
C GLU A 148 5.36 21.68 -16.63
N SER A 149 4.80 20.89 -17.55
CA SER A 149 5.26 19.54 -17.84
C SER A 149 6.70 19.54 -18.37
N GLN A 150 7.06 20.49 -19.24
CA GLN A 150 8.44 20.63 -19.72
C GLN A 150 9.40 21.01 -18.58
N ARG A 151 9.05 21.97 -17.72
CA ARG A 151 9.84 22.31 -16.53
C ARG A 151 10.03 21.10 -15.61
N THR A 152 9.01 20.26 -15.48
CA THR A 152 9.08 19.01 -14.72
C THR A 152 10.11 18.06 -15.33
N LEU A 153 10.10 17.86 -16.66
CA LEU A 153 11.10 17.04 -17.35
C LEU A 153 12.52 17.57 -17.16
N ASP A 154 12.72 18.87 -17.26
CA ASP A 154 14.02 19.50 -17.09
C ASP A 154 14.55 19.31 -15.66
N ALA A 155 13.69 19.45 -14.64
CA ALA A 155 14.02 19.20 -13.24
C ALA A 155 14.26 17.71 -12.92
N LEU A 156 13.60 16.80 -13.64
CA LEU A 156 13.78 15.36 -13.45
C LEU A 156 15.18 14.89 -13.87
N ASN A 157 15.81 15.54 -14.85
CA ASN A 157 17.17 15.18 -15.26
C ASN A 157 18.19 15.36 -14.13
N SER A 158 18.14 16.49 -13.41
CA SER A 158 19.04 16.74 -12.27
C SER A 158 18.72 15.82 -11.09
N THR A 159 17.42 15.55 -10.86
CA THR A 159 16.95 14.60 -9.87
C THR A 159 17.48 13.19 -10.15
N TYR A 160 17.36 12.69 -11.38
CA TYR A 160 17.88 11.39 -11.79
C TYR A 160 19.38 11.26 -11.62
N GLN A 161 20.13 12.33 -11.91
CA GLN A 161 21.58 12.33 -11.67
C GLN A 161 21.91 12.23 -10.18
N ALA A 162 21.13 12.89 -9.31
CA ALA A 162 21.29 12.74 -7.86
C ALA A 162 20.96 11.31 -7.40
N LEU A 163 19.84 10.75 -7.86
CA LEU A 163 19.42 9.39 -7.53
C LEU A 163 20.40 8.32 -8.05
N ASP A 164 21.00 8.51 -9.24
CA ASP A 164 22.02 7.60 -9.75
C ASP A 164 23.30 7.65 -8.92
N ARG A 165 23.71 8.84 -8.43
CA ARG A 165 24.83 8.95 -7.48
C ARG A 165 24.54 8.21 -6.17
N GLU A 166 23.32 8.32 -5.65
CA GLU A 166 22.90 7.55 -4.47
C GLU A 166 22.86 6.04 -4.75
N ALA A 167 22.37 5.61 -5.93
CA ALA A 167 22.30 4.20 -6.32
C ALA A 167 23.68 3.54 -6.36
N ARG A 168 24.71 4.28 -6.79
CA ARG A 168 26.10 3.80 -6.79
C ARG A 168 26.62 3.48 -5.39
N HIS A 169 26.10 4.11 -4.33
CA HIS A 169 26.41 3.73 -2.94
C HIS A 169 25.95 2.30 -2.60
N PHE A 170 24.99 1.77 -3.35
CA PHE A 170 24.48 0.41 -3.22
C PHE A 170 25.01 -0.54 -4.30
N ASN A 171 26.11 -0.17 -5.00
CA ASN A 171 26.70 -0.92 -6.11
C ASN A 171 25.69 -1.25 -7.23
N ALA A 172 24.77 -0.33 -7.50
CA ALA A 172 23.76 -0.46 -8.53
C ALA A 172 23.64 0.83 -9.35
N ALA A 173 23.08 0.73 -10.56
CA ALA A 173 22.65 1.91 -11.32
C ALA A 173 21.18 2.23 -11.01
N ALA A 174 20.78 3.49 -11.18
CA ALA A 174 19.39 3.93 -10.97
C ALA A 174 18.38 3.07 -11.75
N LYS A 175 18.71 2.73 -13.00
CA LYS A 175 17.88 1.90 -13.90
C LYS A 175 17.62 0.47 -13.39
N ASP A 176 18.50 -0.06 -12.53
CA ASP A 176 18.39 -1.43 -12.00
C ASP A 176 17.58 -1.46 -10.69
N MET A 177 17.30 -0.29 -10.12
CA MET A 177 16.61 -0.09 -8.85
C MET A 177 15.20 0.53 -8.99
N ASN A 178 14.79 0.93 -10.20
CA ASN A 178 13.54 1.65 -10.47
C ASN A 178 12.27 0.77 -10.58
N ARG A 179 12.29 -0.42 -9.98
CA ARG A 179 11.18 -1.36 -10.00
C ARG A 179 10.68 -1.59 -8.59
N LEU A 180 9.37 -1.40 -8.42
CA LEU A 180 8.70 -1.72 -7.16
C LEU A 180 8.77 -3.22 -6.85
N ALA A 181 8.71 -3.50 -5.55
CA ALA A 181 8.60 -4.86 -5.04
C ALA A 181 7.38 -5.58 -5.60
N ASN A 182 7.59 -6.81 -6.09
CA ASN A 182 6.47 -7.68 -6.43
C ASN A 182 5.87 -8.27 -5.15
N LEU A 183 4.63 -7.87 -4.82
CA LEU A 183 3.93 -8.32 -3.60
C LEU A 183 3.89 -9.84 -3.43
N VAL A 184 3.63 -10.59 -4.52
CA VAL A 184 3.52 -12.05 -4.46
C VAL A 184 4.84 -12.68 -4.03
N THR A 185 5.96 -12.14 -4.52
CA THR A 185 7.30 -12.66 -4.25
C THR A 185 7.84 -12.19 -2.90
N GLU A 186 7.57 -10.94 -2.52
CA GLU A 186 8.19 -10.29 -1.38
C GLU A 186 7.39 -10.46 -0.08
N LEU A 187 6.06 -10.55 -0.13
CA LEU A 187 5.23 -10.70 1.07
C LEU A 187 5.61 -11.93 1.93
N PRO A 188 5.83 -13.13 1.35
CA PRO A 188 6.27 -14.29 2.13
C PRO A 188 7.66 -14.14 2.77
N ARG A 189 8.47 -13.17 2.31
CA ARG A 189 9.85 -12.94 2.73
C ARG A 189 9.98 -11.88 3.82
N LEU A 190 8.89 -11.17 4.15
CA LEU A 190 8.89 -10.15 5.20
C LEU A 190 9.15 -10.80 6.56
N ARG A 191 10.20 -10.34 7.25
CA ARG A 191 10.63 -10.85 8.56
C ARG A 191 9.62 -10.56 9.65
N SER A 192 8.99 -9.39 9.62
CA SER A 192 7.90 -9.00 10.51
C SER A 192 6.70 -9.96 10.46
N LEU A 193 6.57 -10.75 9.38
CA LEU A 193 5.52 -11.77 9.22
C LEU A 193 6.04 -13.20 9.48
N ALA A 194 7.32 -13.38 9.79
CA ALA A 194 7.92 -14.70 10.00
C ALA A 194 7.35 -15.41 11.24
N SER A 195 7.03 -14.65 12.30
CA SER A 195 6.40 -15.16 13.52
C SER A 195 4.95 -15.59 13.33
N MET A 196 4.30 -15.18 12.23
CA MET A 196 2.94 -15.60 11.92
C MET A 196 2.91 -17.06 11.44
N HIS A 197 1.77 -17.73 11.67
CA HIS A 197 1.52 -19.05 11.11
C HIS A 197 1.64 -19.03 9.58
N ALA A 198 2.24 -20.06 8.97
CA ALA A 198 2.46 -20.12 7.53
C ALA A 198 1.18 -19.95 6.71
N GLY A 199 0.05 -20.46 7.23
CA GLY A 199 -1.27 -20.27 6.63
C GLY A 199 -1.69 -18.80 6.51
N ILE A 200 -1.30 -17.94 7.46
CA ILE A 200 -1.61 -16.49 7.42
C ILE A 200 -0.84 -15.82 6.28
N ARG A 201 0.45 -16.13 6.10
CA ARG A 201 1.24 -15.59 4.98
C ARG A 201 0.70 -16.04 3.62
N ALA A 202 0.34 -17.31 3.50
CA ALA A 202 -0.28 -17.84 2.29
C ALA A 202 -1.63 -17.15 2.00
N TRP A 203 -2.44 -16.91 3.04
CA TRP A 203 -3.69 -16.19 2.95
C TRP A 203 -3.51 -14.72 2.51
N LEU A 204 -2.50 -14.01 3.01
CA LEU A 204 -2.19 -12.64 2.56
C LEU A 204 -1.84 -12.60 1.06
N VAL A 205 -1.06 -13.56 0.57
CA VAL A 205 -0.74 -13.68 -0.88
C VAL A 205 -1.98 -14.02 -1.70
N ALA A 206 -2.80 -14.97 -1.23
CA ALA A 206 -4.04 -15.34 -1.91
C ALA A 206 -5.02 -14.16 -1.99
N THR A 207 -5.14 -13.41 -0.89
CA THR A 207 -5.97 -12.19 -0.80
C THR A 207 -5.48 -11.13 -1.78
N TRP A 208 -4.17 -10.87 -1.86
CA TRP A 208 -3.59 -9.96 -2.85
C TRP A 208 -3.93 -10.38 -4.29
N ARG A 209 -3.74 -11.66 -4.63
CA ARG A 209 -4.06 -12.18 -5.97
C ARG A 209 -5.53 -12.01 -6.31
N GLN A 210 -6.42 -12.31 -5.36
CA GLN A 210 -7.85 -12.14 -5.54
C GLN A 210 -8.19 -10.66 -5.78
N MET A 211 -7.77 -9.74 -4.90
CA MET A 211 -8.04 -8.30 -5.05
C MET A 211 -7.46 -7.71 -6.34
N SER A 212 -6.25 -8.13 -6.72
CA SER A 212 -5.64 -7.77 -8.01
C SER A 212 -6.49 -8.25 -9.18
N GLY A 213 -6.98 -9.50 -9.13
CA GLY A 213 -7.91 -10.01 -10.14
C GLY A 213 -9.26 -9.28 -10.17
N LEU A 214 -9.77 -8.85 -9.01
CA LEU A 214 -11.02 -8.09 -8.92
C LEU A 214 -10.91 -6.74 -9.61
N GLN A 215 -9.78 -6.05 -9.44
CA GLN A 215 -9.50 -4.76 -10.10
C GLN A 215 -9.58 -4.86 -11.63
N HIS A 216 -9.19 -6.00 -12.19
CA HIS A 216 -9.16 -6.24 -13.63
C HIS A 216 -10.34 -7.09 -14.12
N SER A 217 -11.38 -7.25 -13.30
CA SER A 217 -12.59 -8.03 -13.63
C SER A 217 -12.28 -9.46 -14.10
N HIS A 218 -11.23 -10.09 -13.56
CA HIS A 218 -10.91 -11.47 -13.89
C HIS A 218 -12.00 -12.41 -13.35
N SER A 219 -12.53 -13.27 -14.23
CA SER A 219 -13.67 -14.14 -13.91
C SER A 219 -13.43 -15.01 -12.68
N TYR A 220 -12.23 -15.58 -12.50
CA TYR A 220 -11.92 -16.41 -11.33
C TYR A 220 -12.03 -15.62 -10.02
N ALA A 221 -11.59 -14.36 -10.01
CA ALA A 221 -11.59 -13.53 -8.82
C ALA A 221 -13.01 -13.08 -8.49
N MET A 222 -13.75 -12.65 -9.51
CA MET A 222 -15.17 -12.30 -9.42
C MET A 222 -15.99 -13.47 -8.86
N LEU A 223 -15.81 -14.67 -9.41
CA LEU A 223 -16.51 -15.88 -8.95
C LEU A 223 -16.11 -16.36 -7.55
N ALA A 224 -14.93 -15.95 -7.06
CA ALA A 224 -14.41 -16.33 -5.75
C ALA A 224 -14.74 -15.31 -4.64
N ALA A 225 -14.94 -14.03 -4.99
CA ALA A 225 -15.22 -12.96 -4.03
C ALA A 225 -16.68 -12.47 -4.04
N SER A 226 -17.52 -13.09 -4.86
CA SER A 226 -18.92 -12.70 -5.03
C SER A 226 -19.84 -13.85 -4.70
N GLN A 227 -21.00 -13.53 -4.16
CA GLN A 227 -22.11 -14.46 -4.09
C GLN A 227 -22.78 -14.51 -5.47
N ARG A 228 -23.13 -15.73 -5.89
CA ARG A 228 -23.73 -15.99 -7.21
C ARG A 228 -25.23 -16.09 -7.03
N SER A 229 -25.96 -15.34 -7.82
CA SER A 229 -27.42 -15.37 -7.94
C SER A 229 -27.79 -15.46 -9.42
N GLU A 230 -29.03 -15.85 -9.72
CA GLU A 230 -29.58 -15.86 -11.08
C GLU A 230 -28.67 -16.55 -12.11
N VAL A 231 -28.36 -17.83 -11.87
CA VAL A 231 -27.52 -18.61 -12.79
C VAL A 231 -28.35 -19.03 -14.01
N VAL A 232 -27.98 -18.52 -15.18
CA VAL A 232 -28.58 -18.86 -16.46
C VAL A 232 -27.56 -19.62 -17.30
N GLU A 233 -27.88 -20.84 -17.70
CA GLU A 233 -27.02 -21.61 -18.60
C GLU A 233 -27.06 -21.01 -20.01
N ILE A 234 -25.89 -20.90 -20.62
CA ILE A 234 -25.72 -20.46 -22.02
C ILE A 234 -24.81 -21.47 -22.73
N PRO A 235 -24.85 -21.58 -24.07
CA PRO A 235 -23.96 -22.48 -24.80
C PRO A 235 -22.49 -22.22 -24.45
N GLY A 236 -21.84 -23.19 -23.80
CA GLY A 236 -20.43 -23.10 -23.39
C GLY A 236 -20.17 -22.39 -22.05
N GLY A 237 -21.19 -22.05 -21.25
CA GLY A 237 -20.97 -21.44 -19.94
C GLY A 237 -22.23 -21.04 -19.18
N TYR A 238 -22.09 -20.02 -18.33
CA TYR A 238 -23.18 -19.48 -17.51
C TYR A 238 -23.11 -17.96 -17.48
N GLN A 239 -24.27 -17.32 -17.49
CA GLN A 239 -24.44 -15.94 -17.04
C GLN A 239 -24.86 -15.98 -15.56
N VAL A 240 -24.25 -15.13 -14.74
CA VAL A 240 -24.52 -15.07 -13.30
C VAL A 240 -24.64 -13.62 -12.86
N LEU A 241 -25.60 -13.33 -11.99
CA LEU A 241 -25.64 -12.07 -11.26
C LEU A 241 -24.74 -12.19 -10.02
N LEU A 242 -23.77 -11.29 -9.92
CA LEU A 242 -22.80 -11.27 -8.83
C LEU A 242 -23.16 -10.18 -7.82
N SER A 243 -23.30 -10.57 -6.56
CA SER A 243 -23.38 -9.65 -5.43
C SER A 243 -22.12 -9.78 -4.56
N PRO A 244 -21.75 -8.75 -3.77
CA PRO A 244 -20.60 -8.83 -2.89
C PRO A 244 -20.74 -9.98 -1.89
N ASN A 245 -19.68 -10.75 -1.67
CA ASN A 245 -19.65 -11.74 -0.60
C ASN A 245 -19.09 -11.09 0.68
N GLU A 246 -19.90 -11.07 1.75
CA GLU A 246 -19.53 -10.41 3.01
C GLU A 246 -18.32 -11.06 3.68
N ASP A 247 -18.21 -12.39 3.67
CA ASP A 247 -17.05 -13.09 4.24
C ASP A 247 -15.78 -12.74 3.48
N ALA A 248 -15.83 -12.75 2.14
CA ALA A 248 -14.70 -12.36 1.30
C ALA A 248 -14.28 -10.91 1.59
N LEU A 249 -15.27 -10.02 1.71
CA LEU A 249 -15.05 -8.63 2.10
C LEU A 249 -14.33 -8.52 3.44
N GLN A 250 -14.83 -9.22 4.47
CA GLN A 250 -14.22 -9.20 5.79
C GLN A 250 -12.77 -9.72 5.74
N TRP A 251 -12.49 -10.77 4.97
CA TRP A 251 -11.13 -11.29 4.81
C TRP A 251 -10.22 -10.28 4.13
N HIS A 252 -10.67 -9.61 3.07
CA HIS A 252 -9.85 -8.59 2.39
C HIS A 252 -9.51 -7.42 3.32
N VAL A 253 -10.50 -6.94 4.10
CA VAL A 253 -10.27 -5.88 5.08
C VAL A 253 -9.31 -6.33 6.17
N LYS A 254 -9.50 -7.53 6.75
CA LYS A 254 -8.60 -8.09 7.75
C LYS A 254 -7.16 -8.19 7.24
N ALA A 255 -6.98 -8.56 5.96
CA ALA A 255 -5.67 -8.67 5.34
C ALA A 255 -4.98 -7.30 5.23
N ALA A 256 -5.71 -6.28 4.78
CA ALA A 256 -5.21 -4.91 4.68
C ALA A 256 -4.87 -4.32 6.06
N VAL A 257 -5.78 -4.48 7.03
CA VAL A 257 -5.57 -4.05 8.44
C VAL A 257 -4.32 -4.72 9.03
N THR A 258 -4.13 -6.02 8.78
CA THR A 258 -2.97 -6.76 9.31
C THR A 258 -1.67 -6.14 8.84
N LEU A 259 -1.54 -5.83 7.54
CA LEU A 259 -0.34 -5.18 7.02
C LEU A 259 -0.18 -3.75 7.53
N HIS A 260 -1.27 -3.00 7.61
CA HIS A 260 -1.25 -1.62 8.12
C HIS A 260 -0.72 -1.57 9.55
N LEU A 261 -1.29 -2.37 10.45
CA LEU A 261 -0.89 -2.39 11.85
C LEU A 261 0.57 -2.85 12.02
N ARG A 262 1.04 -3.81 11.22
CA ARG A 262 2.44 -4.25 11.23
C ARG A 262 3.40 -3.18 10.71
N ALA A 263 3.01 -2.44 9.67
CA ALA A 263 3.78 -1.31 9.16
C ALA A 263 3.90 -0.20 10.20
N VAL A 264 2.79 0.16 10.88
CA VAL A 264 2.79 1.16 11.97
C VAL A 264 3.67 0.69 13.14
N GLU A 265 3.53 -0.56 13.59
CA GLU A 265 4.35 -1.13 14.65
C GLU A 265 5.84 -1.01 14.31
N ARG A 266 6.22 -1.44 13.10
CA ARG A 266 7.60 -1.37 12.63
C ARG A 266 8.12 0.06 12.51
N TYR A 267 7.29 1.00 12.04
CA TYR A 267 7.65 2.42 11.95
C TYR A 267 7.99 2.99 13.33
N LYS A 268 7.15 2.70 14.33
CA LYS A 268 7.34 3.15 15.70
C LYS A 268 8.58 2.55 16.35
N GLU A 269 8.79 1.24 16.18
CA GLU A 269 10.00 0.55 16.64
C GLU A 269 11.26 1.24 16.12
N LEU A 270 11.33 1.51 14.82
CA LEU A 270 12.52 2.12 14.22
C LEU A 270 12.71 3.59 14.62
N SER A 271 11.63 4.29 14.94
CA SER A 271 11.66 5.73 15.27
C SER A 271 12.02 6.01 16.73
N LEU A 272 11.52 5.21 17.68
CA LEU A 272 11.63 5.49 19.11
C LEU A 272 12.47 4.48 19.91
N ARG A 273 12.72 3.26 19.40
CA ARG A 273 13.50 2.28 20.15
C ARG A 273 14.97 2.69 20.18
N THR A 274 15.51 2.91 21.38
CA THR A 274 16.93 3.21 21.57
C THR A 274 17.79 1.99 21.27
N LEU A 275 18.87 2.17 20.50
CA LEU A 275 19.86 1.13 20.23
C LEU A 275 20.62 0.80 21.53
N GLY A 276 20.31 -0.32 22.19
CA GLY A 276 21.01 -0.77 23.40
C GLY A 276 20.17 -1.44 24.50
N GLN A 277 18.87 -1.67 24.27
CA GLN A 277 17.96 -2.46 25.12
C GLN A 277 17.24 -3.55 24.30
#